data_AF-A0A6G2DWB8-F1
#
_entry.id   AF-A0A6G2DWB8-F1
#
_cell.length_a   1.000
_cell.length_b   1.000
_cell.length_c   1.000
_cell.angle_alpha   90.00
_cell.angle_beta   90.00
_cell.angle_gamma   90.00
#
_symmetry.space_group_name_H-M   'P 1'
#
loop_
_entity.id
_entity.type
_entity.pdbx_description
1 polymer ?
#
loop_
_entity_poly.entity_id
_entity_poly.type
_entity_poly.pdbx_seq_one_letter_code
_entity_poly.pdbx_strand_id
1 'polypeptide(L)'
;KVAEEALRKDSFLNGRIITKENGGHGSTINRGIQEAKGKFFKVIDGDDWVIPSEFEKFLDTLSVAGVDMVLTDFTEQHVYNNTTVRNDFIEKYEVGEEYSGIPERRIPMHSVTYRTSILVDNRIRLSEKTFYVDIQYTLF
;
A
#
# COMPACT_ATOMS: atom_id res chain seq x y z
N LYS A 1 21.21 -6.89 -3.15
CA LYS A 1 21.53 -8.06 -4.03
C LYS A 1 20.32 -8.47 -4.87
N VAL A 2 19.26 -9.09 -4.34
CA VAL A 2 18.11 -9.53 -5.17
C VAL A 2 17.38 -8.35 -5.87
N ALA A 3 17.00 -7.30 -5.12
CA ALA A 3 16.34 -6.14 -5.72
C ALA A 3 17.21 -5.41 -6.76
N GLU A 4 18.52 -5.32 -6.52
CA GLU A 4 19.49 -4.71 -7.46
C GLU A 4 19.59 -5.54 -8.74
N GLU A 5 19.59 -6.86 -8.62
CA GLU A 5 19.62 -7.76 -9.77
C GLU A 5 18.34 -7.65 -10.59
N ALA A 6 17.17 -7.60 -9.94
CA ALA A 6 15.89 -7.42 -10.61
C ALA A 6 15.84 -6.11 -11.42
N LEU A 7 16.23 -4.97 -10.83
CA LEU A 7 16.25 -3.68 -11.53
C LEU A 7 17.29 -3.61 -12.64
N ARG A 8 18.39 -4.37 -12.58
CA ARG A 8 19.36 -4.42 -13.68
C ARG A 8 18.88 -5.24 -14.87
N LYS A 9 18.04 -6.25 -14.64
CA LYS A 9 17.54 -7.13 -15.70
C LYS A 9 16.47 -6.48 -16.56
N ASP A 10 15.72 -5.54 -16.01
CA ASP A 10 14.63 -4.87 -16.70
C ASP A 10 14.86 -3.36 -16.78
N SER A 11 15.30 -2.90 -17.96
CA SER A 11 15.56 -1.49 -18.24
C SER A 11 14.31 -0.61 -18.27
N PHE A 12 13.12 -1.21 -18.30
CA PHE A 12 11.85 -0.47 -18.24
C PHE A 12 11.36 -0.24 -16.81
N LEU A 13 11.94 -0.93 -15.82
CA LEU A 13 11.65 -0.66 -14.40
C LEU A 13 12.28 0.67 -13.98
N ASN A 14 11.45 1.70 -13.84
CA ASN A 14 11.84 2.95 -13.18
C ASN A 14 11.83 2.79 -11.65
N GLY A 15 12.74 1.95 -11.15
CA GLY A 15 12.90 1.65 -9.72
C GLY A 15 14.09 2.35 -9.09
N ARG A 16 14.00 2.65 -7.80
CA ARG A 16 15.09 3.18 -6.98
C ARG A 16 15.34 2.25 -5.80
N ILE A 17 16.60 2.04 -5.45
CA ILE A 17 17.00 1.31 -4.25
C ILE A 17 17.53 2.30 -3.25
N ILE A 18 16.99 2.23 -2.03
CA ILE A 18 17.39 3.09 -0.93
C ILE A 18 17.96 2.21 0.17
N THR A 19 19.26 2.33 0.39
CA THR A 19 19.94 1.68 1.51
C THR A 19 19.89 2.58 2.74
N LYS A 20 19.48 2.01 3.88
CA LYS A 20 19.41 2.70 5.18
C LYS A 20 19.74 1.71 6.31
N GLU A 21 20.05 2.24 7.49
CA GLU A 21 20.14 1.43 8.71
C GLU A 21 18.79 0.75 9.01
N ASN A 22 18.81 -0.44 9.62
CA ASN A 22 17.59 -1.15 9.99
C ASN A 22 16.81 -0.40 11.10
N GLY A 23 15.58 0.00 10.78
CA GLY A 23 14.65 0.63 11.73
C GLY A 23 13.31 -0.10 11.83
N GLY A 24 13.18 -1.31 11.28
CA GLY A 24 11.92 -2.04 11.18
C GLY A 24 10.97 -1.50 10.10
N HIS A 25 9.79 -2.11 10.02
CA HIS A 25 8.83 -1.91 8.92
C HIS A 25 8.33 -0.45 8.82
N GLY A 26 7.96 0.17 9.94
CA GLY A 26 7.52 1.57 9.95
C GLY A 26 8.59 2.55 9.45
N SER A 27 9.87 2.30 9.75
CA SER A 27 11.00 3.08 9.25
C SER A 27 11.16 2.97 7.72
N THR A 28 10.83 1.81 7.15
CA THR A 28 10.82 1.60 5.69
C THR A 28 9.70 2.39 5.03
N ILE A 29 8.47 2.32 5.56
CA ILE A 29 7.32 3.07 5.03
C ILE A 29 7.56 4.58 5.13
N ASN A 30 8.05 5.06 6.29
CA ASN A 30 8.41 6.46 6.48
C ASN A 30 9.40 6.96 5.41
N ARG A 31 10.43 6.15 5.11
CA ARG A 31 11.39 6.50 4.05
C ARG A 31 10.73 6.48 2.67
N GLY A 32 9.82 5.55 2.42
CA GLY A 32 9.02 5.52 1.20
C GLY A 32 8.20 6.80 1.01
N ILE A 33 7.48 7.24 2.04
CA ILE A 33 6.66 8.47 2.01
C ILE A 33 7.53 9.69 1.71
N GLN A 34 8.70 9.81 2.34
CA GLN A 34 9.64 10.92 2.12
C GLN A 34 10.19 10.99 0.69
N GLU A 35 10.26 9.85 0.00
CA GLU A 35 10.90 9.73 -1.31
C GLU A 35 9.89 9.65 -2.46
N ALA A 36 8.61 9.51 -2.12
CA ALA A 36 7.52 9.40 -3.06
C ALA A 36 7.32 10.71 -3.84
N LYS A 37 7.19 10.57 -5.16
CA LYS A 37 6.94 11.69 -6.09
C LYS A 37 5.65 11.53 -6.88
N GLY A 38 4.98 10.40 -6.74
CA GLY A 38 3.72 10.09 -7.42
C GLY A 38 2.54 10.79 -6.76
N LYS A 39 1.43 10.92 -7.50
CA LYS A 39 0.15 11.44 -6.99
C LYS A 39 -0.43 10.57 -5.86
N PHE A 40 -0.17 9.27 -5.92
CA PHE A 40 -0.60 8.28 -4.94
C PHE A 40 0.58 7.46 -4.40
N PHE A 41 0.42 6.95 -3.18
CA PHE A 41 1.36 6.10 -2.46
C PHE A 41 0.67 4.78 -2.06
N LYS A 42 1.25 3.66 -2.48
CA LYS A 42 0.79 2.30 -2.16
C LYS A 42 1.96 1.50 -1.61
N VAL A 43 1.74 0.79 -0.51
CA VAL A 43 2.69 -0.18 0.03
C VAL A 43 2.38 -1.56 -0.57
N ILE A 44 3.42 -2.26 -1.00
CA ILE A 44 3.38 -3.66 -1.42
C ILE A 44 4.48 -4.35 -0.62
N ASP A 45 4.09 -5.32 0.20
CA ASP A 45 5.05 -6.05 1.03
C ASP A 45 5.90 -7.00 0.18
N GLY A 46 7.10 -7.34 0.68
CA GLY A 46 8.09 -8.10 -0.08
C GLY A 46 7.69 -9.57 -0.34
N ASP A 47 6.67 -10.05 0.34
CA ASP A 47 6.05 -11.37 0.20
C ASP A 47 4.72 -11.33 -0.57
N ASP A 48 4.27 -10.15 -1.01
CA ASP A 48 3.08 -9.95 -1.84
C ASP A 48 3.42 -9.74 -3.32
N TRP A 49 2.40 -9.86 -4.18
CA TRP A 49 2.49 -9.52 -5.60
C TRP A 49 1.17 -8.95 -6.13
N VAL A 50 1.24 -8.31 -7.30
CA VAL A 50 0.06 -7.80 -8.01
C VAL A 50 -0.17 -8.58 -9.29
N ILE A 51 -1.43 -8.66 -9.73
CA ILE A 51 -1.80 -9.20 -11.04
C ILE A 51 -1.62 -8.06 -12.06
N PRO A 52 -0.73 -8.17 -13.06
CA PRO A 52 -0.39 -7.06 -13.95
C PRO A 52 -1.60 -6.40 -14.62
N SER A 53 -2.51 -7.20 -15.20
CA SER A 53 -3.69 -6.68 -15.90
C SER A 53 -4.67 -5.93 -14.99
N GLU A 54 -4.79 -6.36 -13.72
CA GLU A 54 -5.64 -5.67 -12.75
C GLU A 54 -4.95 -4.42 -12.21
N PHE A 55 -3.63 -4.45 -12.07
CA PHE A 55 -2.86 -3.30 -11.65
C PHE A 55 -2.86 -2.19 -12.71
N GLU A 56 -2.83 -2.53 -14.00
CA GLU A 56 -2.97 -1.54 -15.09
C GLU A 56 -4.33 -0.81 -15.02
N LYS A 57 -5.45 -1.54 -14.87
CA LYS A 57 -6.78 -0.94 -14.68
C LYS A 57 -6.85 -0.05 -13.42
N PHE A 58 -6.17 -0.49 -12.37
CA PHE A 58 -6.06 0.29 -11.14
C PHE A 58 -5.30 1.61 -11.38
N LEU A 59 -4.19 1.58 -12.11
CA LEU A 59 -3.44 2.78 -12.48
C LEU A 59 -4.26 3.74 -13.37
N ASP A 60 -5.03 3.20 -14.33
CA ASP A 60 -5.95 4.01 -15.15
C ASP A 60 -6.97 4.73 -14.27
N THR A 61 -7.51 4.05 -13.26
CA THR A 61 -8.43 4.63 -12.28
C THR A 61 -7.76 5.75 -11.47
N LEU A 62 -6.55 5.52 -10.95
CA LEU A 62 -5.81 6.52 -10.19
C LEU A 62 -5.47 7.78 -11.00
N SER A 63 -5.28 7.64 -12.31
CA SER A 63 -4.92 8.77 -13.19
C SER A 63 -5.98 9.87 -13.15
N VAL A 64 -7.26 9.49 -13.16
CA VAL A 64 -8.42 10.39 -13.15
C VAL A 64 -9.02 10.60 -11.76
N ALA A 65 -8.66 9.77 -10.77
CA ALA A 65 -9.24 9.83 -9.44
C ALA A 65 -8.97 11.16 -8.72
N GLY A 66 -10.04 11.75 -8.18
CA GLY A 66 -10.03 12.97 -7.38
C GLY A 66 -10.08 12.73 -5.87
N VAL A 67 -9.75 11.53 -5.40
CA VAL A 67 -9.95 11.10 -4.00
C VAL A 67 -8.65 11.04 -3.18
N ASP A 68 -8.79 11.08 -1.86
CA ASP A 68 -7.66 11.05 -0.91
C ASP A 68 -7.22 9.64 -0.53
N MET A 69 -8.13 8.67 -0.64
CA MET A 69 -7.88 7.27 -0.35
C MET A 69 -8.64 6.40 -1.35
N VAL A 70 -8.00 5.32 -1.79
CA VAL A 70 -8.61 4.26 -2.61
C VAL A 70 -8.47 2.94 -1.86
N LEU A 71 -9.57 2.20 -1.80
CA LEU A 71 -9.62 0.84 -1.27
C LEU A 71 -9.71 -0.15 -2.43
N THR A 72 -8.94 -1.24 -2.34
CA THR A 72 -8.96 -2.33 -3.31
C THR A 72 -9.14 -3.66 -2.59
N ASP A 73 -9.92 -4.55 -3.20
CA ASP A 73 -9.97 -5.95 -2.76
C ASP A 73 -8.58 -6.61 -2.91
N PHE A 74 -8.38 -7.70 -2.19
CA PHE A 74 -7.16 -8.50 -2.30
C PHE A 74 -7.47 -9.96 -2.05
N THR A 75 -6.48 -10.80 -2.30
CA THR A 75 -6.59 -12.23 -2.08
C THR A 75 -5.41 -12.71 -1.26
N GLU A 76 -5.69 -13.42 -0.16
CA GLU A 76 -4.66 -14.08 0.64
C GLU A 76 -4.30 -15.42 0.00
N GLN A 77 -3.00 -15.68 -0.10
CA GLN A 77 -2.46 -16.90 -0.69
C GLN A 77 -1.74 -17.71 0.39
N HIS A 78 -2.39 -18.77 0.85
CA HIS A 78 -1.91 -19.58 1.97
C HIS A 78 -1.08 -20.74 1.41
N VAL A 79 0.21 -20.48 1.19
CA VAL A 79 1.14 -21.43 0.54
C VAL A 79 1.30 -22.76 1.28
N TYR A 80 1.05 -22.78 2.60
CA TYR A 80 1.25 -23.96 3.44
C TYR A 80 0.17 -25.05 3.24
N ASN A 81 -1.01 -24.69 2.75
CA ASN A 81 -2.11 -25.61 2.46
C ASN A 81 -2.71 -25.40 1.06
N ASN A 82 -2.09 -24.53 0.24
CA ASN A 82 -2.51 -24.20 -1.11
C ASN A 82 -3.96 -23.69 -1.19
N THR A 83 -4.37 -22.88 -0.20
CA THR A 83 -5.69 -22.25 -0.18
C THR A 83 -5.62 -20.77 -0.51
N THR A 84 -6.74 -20.25 -0.98
CA THR A 84 -6.88 -18.89 -1.47
C THR A 84 -8.13 -18.29 -0.83
N VAL A 85 -8.00 -17.14 -0.17
CA VAL A 85 -9.13 -16.44 0.46
C VAL A 85 -9.28 -15.07 -0.19
N ARG A 86 -10.42 -14.83 -0.82
CA ARG A 86 -10.75 -13.53 -1.38
C ARG A 86 -11.35 -12.64 -0.30
N ASN A 87 -10.83 -11.42 -0.18
CA ASN A 87 -11.31 -10.42 0.76
C ASN A 87 -11.91 -9.23 0.00
N ASP A 88 -13.24 -9.21 -0.07
CA ASP A 88 -13.99 -8.13 -0.70
C ASP A 88 -14.31 -7.02 0.32
N PHE A 89 -13.85 -5.81 0.01
CA PHE A 89 -14.06 -4.58 0.78
C PHE A 89 -15.11 -3.68 0.13
N ILE A 90 -15.22 -3.71 -1.20
CA ILE A 90 -16.06 -2.77 -1.96
C ILE A 90 -17.55 -2.95 -1.64
N GLU A 91 -18.02 -4.18 -1.43
CA GLU A 91 -19.45 -4.46 -1.21
C GLU A 91 -20.02 -3.87 0.11
N LYS A 92 -19.17 -3.28 0.95
CA LYS A 92 -19.56 -2.77 2.28
C LYS A 92 -19.77 -1.26 2.35
N TYR A 93 -19.37 -0.53 1.32
CA TYR A 93 -19.46 0.92 1.29
C TYR A 93 -20.27 1.37 0.08
N GLU A 94 -21.35 2.07 0.34
CA GLU A 94 -22.21 2.70 -0.65
C GLU A 94 -21.62 4.05 -1.04
N VAL A 95 -21.65 4.33 -2.33
CA VAL A 95 -21.14 5.57 -2.88
C VAL A 95 -22.05 6.73 -2.46
N GLY A 96 -21.46 7.77 -1.87
CA GLY A 96 -22.18 8.98 -1.45
C GLY A 96 -22.62 8.96 0.02
N GLU A 97 -22.45 7.83 0.71
CA GLU A 97 -22.77 7.71 2.13
C GLU A 97 -21.59 8.16 3.01
N GLU A 98 -21.91 8.78 4.14
CA GLU A 98 -20.94 9.14 5.18
C GLU A 98 -20.90 8.06 6.25
N TYR A 99 -19.71 7.48 6.44
CA TYR A 99 -19.46 6.48 7.46
C TYR A 99 -18.72 7.13 8.64
N SER A 100 -19.28 7.02 9.84
CA SER A 100 -18.67 7.53 11.07
C SER A 100 -18.45 6.42 12.11
N GLY A 101 -17.45 6.59 12.96
CA GLY A 101 -17.07 5.60 13.97
C GLY A 101 -15.96 4.65 13.52
N ILE A 102 -15.78 3.57 14.29
CA ILE A 102 -14.75 2.57 14.00
C ILE A 102 -15.32 1.57 12.99
N PRO A 103 -14.65 1.32 11.85
CA PRO A 103 -15.09 0.30 10.89
C PRO A 103 -15.23 -1.07 11.55
N GLU A 104 -16.31 -1.80 11.23
CA GLU A 104 -16.55 -3.16 11.78
C GLU A 104 -15.43 -4.15 11.45
N ARG A 105 -14.77 -3.95 10.31
CA ARG A 105 -13.56 -4.68 9.93
C ARG A 105 -12.40 -3.72 9.82
N ARG A 106 -11.28 -4.16 10.37
CA ARG A 106 -9.99 -3.54 10.12
C ARG A 106 -9.74 -3.45 8.61
N ILE A 107 -9.38 -2.26 8.15
CA ILE A 107 -8.85 -2.04 6.81
C ILE A 107 -7.35 -2.39 6.84
N PRO A 108 -6.90 -3.42 6.12
CA PRO A 108 -5.50 -3.80 6.10
C PRO A 108 -4.68 -2.87 5.21
N MET A 109 -3.41 -2.67 5.54
CA MET A 109 -2.55 -1.70 4.84
C MET A 109 -2.44 -1.96 3.33
N HIS A 110 -2.30 -3.22 2.90
CA HIS A 110 -2.14 -3.57 1.48
C HIS A 110 -3.39 -3.29 0.63
N SER A 111 -4.57 -3.14 1.24
CA SER A 111 -5.80 -2.77 0.53
C SER A 111 -5.92 -1.27 0.29
N VAL A 112 -5.03 -0.44 0.88
CA VAL A 112 -5.15 1.01 0.85
C VAL A 112 -4.12 1.65 -0.08
N THR A 113 -4.54 2.70 -0.77
CA THR A 113 -3.67 3.61 -1.51
C THR A 113 -4.06 5.04 -1.18
N TYR A 114 -3.12 5.83 -0.67
CA TYR A 114 -3.37 7.21 -0.28
C TYR A 114 -2.90 8.18 -1.35
N ARG A 115 -3.57 9.33 -1.47
CA ARG A 115 -2.97 10.49 -2.12
C ARG A 115 -1.71 10.87 -1.33
N THR A 116 -0.56 10.95 -2.01
CA THR A 116 0.73 11.14 -1.35
C THR A 116 0.77 12.40 -0.49
N SER A 117 0.12 13.48 -0.94
CA SER A 117 0.08 14.75 -0.21
C SER A 117 -0.59 14.63 1.15
N ILE A 118 -1.58 13.73 1.32
CA ILE A 118 -2.22 13.53 2.63
C ILE A 118 -1.20 13.04 3.65
N LEU A 119 -0.33 12.10 3.26
CA LEU A 119 0.71 11.57 4.15
C LEU A 119 1.80 12.61 4.44
N VAL A 120 2.21 13.37 3.42
CA VAL A 120 3.30 14.36 3.52
C VAL A 120 2.86 15.63 4.25
N ASP A 121 1.74 16.23 3.86
CA ASP A 121 1.28 17.52 4.38
C ASP A 121 0.86 17.41 5.85
N ASN A 122 0.28 16.28 6.25
CA ASN A 122 -0.06 15.98 7.64
C ASN A 122 1.10 15.39 8.44
N ARG A 123 2.28 15.23 7.83
CA ARG A 123 3.51 14.73 8.48
C ARG A 123 3.31 13.36 9.14
N ILE A 124 2.57 12.47 8.48
CA ILE A 124 2.32 11.12 8.97
C ILE A 124 3.64 10.38 9.11
N ARG A 125 3.88 9.85 10.32
CA ARG A 125 5.10 9.12 10.65
C ARG A 125 4.78 7.93 11.52
N LEU A 126 5.09 6.74 11.02
CA LEU A 126 4.91 5.49 11.73
C LEU A 126 6.01 5.30 12.78
N SER A 127 5.66 4.60 13.84
CA SER A 127 6.62 4.19 14.88
C SER A 127 7.69 3.27 14.29
N GLU A 128 8.95 3.45 14.73
CA GLU A 128 10.07 2.62 14.31
C GLU A 128 10.35 1.53 15.35
N LYS A 129 10.91 0.39 14.92
CA LYS A 129 11.26 -0.76 15.78
C LYS A 129 10.10 -1.28 16.65
N THR A 130 8.87 -1.20 16.15
CA THR A 130 7.67 -1.75 16.83
C THR A 130 6.81 -2.56 15.86
N PHE A 131 5.93 -3.39 16.42
CA PHE A 131 4.92 -4.15 15.66
C PHE A 131 3.61 -3.34 15.53
N TYR A 132 2.71 -3.81 14.67
CA TYR A 132 1.39 -3.20 14.41
C TYR A 132 1.42 -1.80 13.78
N VAL A 133 2.51 -1.46 13.09
CA VAL A 133 2.64 -0.17 12.37
C VAL A 133 1.71 -0.09 11.15
N ASP A 134 1.26 -1.24 10.66
CA ASP A 134 0.23 -1.39 9.63
C ASP A 134 -1.14 -0.85 10.09
N ILE A 135 -1.46 -0.96 11.39
CA ILE A 135 -2.64 -0.32 11.99
C ILE A 135 -2.43 1.20 12.11
N GLN A 136 -1.23 1.64 12.50
CA GLN A 136 -0.92 3.07 12.55
C GLN A 136 -1.08 3.72 11.18
N TYR A 137 -0.63 3.05 10.12
CA TYR A 137 -0.70 3.54 8.75
C TYR A 137 -2.13 3.73 8.24
N THR A 138 -3.09 2.91 8.69
CA THR A 138 -4.48 3.04 8.24
C THR A 138 -5.33 3.96 9.10
N LEU A 139 -4.89 4.27 10.32
CA LEU A 139 -5.62 5.14 11.26
C LEU A 139 -5.13 6.60 11.30
N PHE A 140 -3.85 6.86 11.01
CA PHE A 140 -3.24 8.18 11.07
C PHE A 140 -3.19 8.83 9.69
#